data_AF-A0A966SDR0-F1
#
_entry.id   AF-A0A966SDR0-F1
#
_cell.length_a   1.000
_cell.length_b   1.000
_cell.length_c   1.000
_cell.angle_alpha   90.00
_cell.angle_beta   90.00
_cell.angle_gamma   90.00
#
_symmetry.space_group_name_H-M   'P 1'
#
loop_
_entity.id
_entity.type
_entity.pdbx_description
1 polymer ?
#
loop_
_entity_poly.entity_id
_entity_poly.type
_entity_poly.pdbx_seq_one_letter_code
_entity_poly.pdbx_strand_id
1 'polypeptide(L)'
;MKALTVTALIEQAKGLPPESLKALIEYNSRVYIEWAKGQYQKSFAKLQQALPIIEKNETITFKDGRTGSYAPNDEIQEIVGPICRQFGFTLSFATTYPAPGMVKVTGELAHKDGHSKFSEYEARVDMSGGKTDAQGRGSVMSYGHRYTTVDLLNLIQRGADSDGSVDVPPEDTTPKPEGYRDFENSLRSAAMVGMMDLGHAWSNGTNALRTAVPNSLWVDLKAVAEARDAVL
;
A
#
# COMPACT_ATOMS: atom_id res chain seq x y z
N MET A 1 13.50 -33.76 1.56
CA MET A 1 13.06 -34.27 2.87
C MET A 1 11.58 -33.93 3.02
N LYS A 2 10.70 -34.93 3.18
CA LYS A 2 9.29 -34.69 3.57
C LYS A 2 9.22 -34.67 5.09
N ALA A 3 8.40 -33.81 5.67
CA ALA A 3 8.10 -33.87 7.10
C ALA A 3 7.52 -35.26 7.43
N LEU A 4 8.01 -35.88 8.51
CA LEU A 4 7.40 -37.09 9.07
C LEU A 4 5.99 -36.74 9.53
N THR A 5 5.04 -37.64 9.30
CA THR A 5 3.68 -37.49 9.83
C THR A 5 3.71 -37.53 11.35
N VAL A 6 2.79 -36.82 12.01
CA VAL A 6 2.69 -36.79 13.48
C VAL A 6 2.59 -38.20 14.06
N THR A 7 1.90 -39.12 13.38
CA THR A 7 1.81 -40.53 13.76
C THR A 7 3.17 -41.24 13.75
N ALA A 8 4.02 -40.97 12.76
CA ALA A 8 5.37 -41.56 12.68
C ALA A 8 6.30 -41.01 13.78
N LEU A 9 6.13 -39.73 14.16
CA LEU A 9 6.86 -39.13 15.28
C LEU A 9 6.44 -39.74 16.62
N ILE A 10 5.13 -39.94 16.83
CA ILE A 10 4.62 -40.57 18.05
C ILE A 10 5.15 -42.01 18.18
N GLU A 11 5.21 -42.74 17.07
CA GLU A 11 5.77 -44.10 17.06
C GLU A 11 7.28 -44.11 17.40
N GLN A 12 8.06 -43.18 16.84
CA GLN A 12 9.49 -43.04 17.15
C GLN A 12 9.77 -42.49 18.56
N ALA A 13 8.81 -41.79 19.15
CA ALA A 13 8.92 -41.23 20.49
C ALA A 13 8.45 -42.19 21.59
N LYS A 14 8.00 -43.41 21.25
CA LYS A 14 7.61 -44.42 22.24
C LYS A 14 8.76 -44.69 23.21
N GLY A 15 8.48 -44.54 24.51
CA GLY A 15 9.46 -44.74 25.59
C GLY A 15 10.30 -43.51 25.93
N LEU A 16 10.13 -42.38 25.23
CA LEU A 16 10.76 -41.12 25.60
C LEU A 16 9.93 -40.35 26.66
N PRO A 17 10.57 -39.49 27.47
CA PRO A 17 9.86 -38.58 28.36
C PRO A 17 8.88 -37.67 27.59
N PRO A 18 7.76 -37.23 28.20
CA PRO A 18 6.79 -36.33 27.57
C PRO A 18 7.41 -35.05 26.98
N GLU A 19 8.43 -34.49 27.64
CA GLU A 19 9.14 -33.31 27.17
C GLU A 19 9.89 -33.54 25.85
N SER A 20 10.43 -34.74 25.63
CA SER A 20 11.09 -35.11 24.38
C SER A 20 10.10 -35.21 23.23
N LEU A 21 8.87 -35.69 23.48
CA LEU A 21 7.80 -35.71 22.48
C LEU A 21 7.41 -34.29 22.06
N LYS A 22 7.25 -33.37 23.02
CA LYS A 22 6.96 -31.96 22.74
C LYS A 22 8.06 -31.32 21.89
N ALA A 23 9.32 -31.51 22.27
CA ALA A 23 10.47 -30.99 21.50
C ALA A 23 10.51 -31.54 20.06
N LEU A 24 10.20 -32.83 19.86
CA LEU A 24 10.13 -33.45 18.53
C LEU A 24 8.99 -32.88 17.68
N ILE A 25 7.81 -32.66 18.27
CA ILE A 25 6.66 -32.05 17.57
C ILE A 25 6.99 -30.62 17.16
N GLU A 26 7.58 -29.82 18.05
CA GLU A 26 8.00 -28.45 17.76
C GLU A 26 9.06 -28.41 16.66
N TYR A 27 10.07 -29.29 16.71
CA TYR A 27 11.07 -29.41 15.66
C TYR A 27 10.46 -29.80 14.32
N ASN A 28 9.57 -30.81 14.29
CA ASN A 28 8.89 -31.22 13.07
C ASN A 28 8.03 -30.09 12.49
N SER A 29 7.33 -29.33 13.34
CA SER A 29 6.55 -28.17 12.92
C SER A 29 7.41 -27.12 12.23
N ARG A 30 8.62 -26.85 12.75
CA ARG A 30 9.60 -25.96 12.11
C ARG A 30 10.07 -26.51 10.76
N VAL A 31 10.39 -27.81 10.69
CA VAL A 31 10.78 -28.47 9.44
C VAL A 31 9.66 -28.38 8.40
N TYR A 32 8.40 -28.58 8.82
CA TYR A 32 7.24 -28.44 7.94
C TYR A 32 7.08 -27.00 7.43
N ILE A 33 7.19 -25.99 8.30
CA ILE A 33 7.10 -24.57 7.92
C ILE A 33 8.17 -24.21 6.88
N GLU A 34 9.43 -24.61 7.09
CA GLU A 34 10.51 -24.35 6.13
C GLU A 34 10.31 -25.11 4.81
N TRP A 35 9.81 -26.34 4.88
CA TRP A 35 9.44 -27.10 3.69
C TRP A 35 8.31 -26.43 2.89
N ALA A 36 7.26 -25.95 3.57
CA ALA A 36 6.12 -25.24 2.97
C ALA A 36 6.57 -23.92 2.32
N LYS A 37 7.43 -23.14 2.98
CA LYS A 37 8.08 -21.96 2.39
C LYS A 37 8.86 -22.32 1.11
N GLY A 38 9.60 -23.43 1.13
CA GLY A 38 10.29 -23.94 -0.05
C GLY A 38 9.35 -24.31 -1.20
N GLN A 39 8.23 -24.98 -0.92
CA GLN A 39 7.22 -25.32 -1.94
C GLN A 39 6.52 -24.10 -2.51
N TYR A 40 6.21 -23.12 -1.66
CA TYR A 40 5.69 -21.83 -2.06
C TYR A 40 6.64 -21.18 -3.06
N GLN A 41 7.91 -20.99 -2.71
CA GLN A 41 8.87 -20.28 -3.57
C GLN A 41 9.08 -20.99 -4.91
N LYS A 42 9.17 -22.32 -4.89
CA LYS A 42 9.29 -23.13 -6.11
C LYS A 42 8.07 -23.00 -7.03
N SER A 43 6.87 -23.00 -6.46
CA SER A 43 5.63 -22.87 -7.23
C SER A 43 5.42 -21.43 -7.70
N PHE A 44 5.78 -20.46 -6.87
CA PHE A 44 5.66 -19.03 -7.16
C PHE A 44 6.57 -18.62 -8.32
N ALA A 45 7.80 -19.13 -8.37
CA ALA A 45 8.70 -18.90 -9.50
C ALA A 45 8.12 -19.39 -10.85
N LYS A 46 7.35 -20.49 -10.83
CA LYS A 46 6.65 -20.99 -12.04
C LYS A 46 5.40 -20.17 -12.36
N LEU A 47 4.64 -19.80 -11.34
CA LEU A 47 3.49 -18.90 -11.47
C LEU A 47 3.93 -17.58 -12.14
N GLN A 48 5.02 -16.97 -11.67
CA GLN A 48 5.58 -15.73 -12.24
C GLN A 48 5.86 -15.82 -13.74
N GLN A 49 6.31 -16.97 -14.23
CA GLN A 49 6.57 -17.18 -15.67
C GLN A 49 5.29 -17.32 -16.49
N ALA A 50 4.17 -17.71 -15.86
CA ALA A 50 2.88 -17.91 -16.51
C ALA A 50 1.98 -16.67 -16.43
N LEU A 51 2.28 -15.71 -15.56
CA LEU A 51 1.50 -14.48 -15.42
C LEU A 51 1.71 -13.59 -16.66
N PRO A 52 0.62 -13.09 -17.27
CA PRO A 52 0.72 -12.17 -18.39
C PRO A 52 1.04 -10.75 -17.92
N ILE A 53 1.44 -9.91 -18.87
CA ILE A 53 1.37 -8.46 -18.71
C ILE A 53 -0.11 -8.07 -18.75
N ILE A 54 -0.55 -7.25 -17.80
CA ILE A 54 -1.92 -6.73 -17.75
C ILE A 54 -1.95 -5.34 -18.40
N GLU A 55 -2.82 -5.15 -19.39
CA GLU A 55 -2.96 -3.85 -20.06
C GLU A 55 -3.89 -2.92 -19.25
N LYS A 56 -3.51 -1.64 -19.14
CA LYS A 56 -4.33 -0.57 -18.55
C LYS A 56 -5.33 -0.10 -19.62
N ASN A 57 -6.46 -0.78 -19.73
CA ASN A 57 -7.47 -0.56 -20.76
C ASN A 57 -8.58 0.44 -20.39
N GLU A 58 -8.74 0.76 -19.10
CA GLU A 58 -9.70 1.77 -18.64
C GLU A 58 -9.05 3.13 -18.45
N THR A 59 -9.80 4.20 -18.71
CA THR A 59 -9.36 5.58 -18.50
C THR A 59 -10.24 6.26 -17.46
N ILE A 60 -9.61 6.88 -16.46
CA ILE A 60 -10.27 7.77 -15.51
C ILE A 60 -9.93 9.22 -15.84
N THR A 61 -10.95 10.07 -15.95
CA THR A 61 -10.77 11.52 -16.08
C THR A 61 -11.00 12.18 -14.73
N PHE A 62 -10.00 12.88 -14.23
CA PHE A 62 -10.06 13.65 -13.00
C PHE A 62 -10.79 14.98 -13.24
N LYS A 63 -11.26 15.60 -12.16
CA LYS A 63 -12.01 16.88 -12.23
C LYS A 63 -11.20 18.04 -12.81
N ASP A 64 -9.88 17.95 -12.74
CA ASP A 64 -8.93 18.91 -13.31
C ASP A 64 -8.61 18.63 -14.79
N GLY A 65 -9.31 17.67 -15.41
CA GLY A 65 -9.14 17.30 -16.82
C GLY A 65 -8.00 16.33 -17.08
N ARG A 66 -7.20 15.95 -16.07
CA ARG A 66 -6.17 14.91 -16.24
C ARG A 66 -6.82 13.56 -16.51
N THR A 67 -6.14 12.70 -17.27
CA THR A 67 -6.56 11.32 -17.51
C THR A 67 -5.52 10.35 -16.99
N GLY A 68 -5.94 9.32 -16.26
CA GLY A 68 -5.10 8.19 -15.88
C GLY A 68 -5.63 6.90 -16.51
N SER A 69 -4.74 5.98 -16.86
CA SER A 69 -5.16 4.65 -17.33
C SER A 69 -4.98 3.61 -16.22
N TYR A 70 -5.89 2.64 -16.12
CA TYR A 70 -5.78 1.55 -15.14
C TYR A 70 -6.36 0.23 -15.65
N ALA A 71 -5.96 -0.87 -15.04
CA ALA A 71 -6.58 -2.18 -15.23
C ALA A 71 -7.66 -2.42 -14.14
N PRO A 72 -8.90 -2.76 -14.51
CA PRO A 72 -9.97 -3.09 -13.56
C PRO A 72 -9.59 -4.25 -12.63
N ASN A 73 -10.04 -4.18 -11.38
CA ASN A 73 -9.82 -5.27 -10.43
C ASN A 73 -10.41 -6.58 -10.96
N ASP A 74 -11.65 -6.56 -11.46
CA ASP A 74 -12.37 -7.79 -11.82
C ASP A 74 -11.68 -8.50 -12.99
N GLU A 75 -11.20 -7.76 -13.98
CA GLU A 75 -10.40 -8.29 -15.09
C GLU A 75 -9.08 -8.89 -14.60
N ILE A 76 -8.37 -8.20 -13.70
CA ILE A 76 -7.17 -8.76 -13.06
C ILE A 76 -7.51 -10.09 -12.38
N GLN A 77 -8.58 -10.15 -11.58
CA GLN A 77 -8.97 -11.38 -10.86
C GLN A 77 -9.36 -12.51 -11.82
N GLU A 78 -10.09 -12.22 -12.90
CA GLU A 78 -10.49 -13.18 -13.92
C GLU A 78 -9.29 -13.79 -14.63
N ILE A 79 -8.26 -12.98 -14.91
CA ILE A 79 -7.01 -13.43 -15.54
C ILE A 79 -6.16 -14.24 -14.57
N VAL A 80 -5.86 -13.70 -13.38
CA VAL A 80 -4.86 -14.32 -12.48
C VAL A 80 -5.43 -15.47 -11.67
N GLY A 81 -6.73 -15.46 -11.34
CA GLY A 81 -7.37 -16.48 -10.50
C GLY A 81 -7.18 -17.92 -11.01
N PRO A 82 -7.49 -18.22 -12.28
CA PRO A 82 -7.24 -19.54 -12.87
C PRO A 82 -5.76 -19.94 -12.87
N ILE A 83 -4.85 -19.00 -13.18
CA ILE A 83 -3.40 -19.25 -13.22
C ILE A 83 -2.89 -19.57 -11.81
N CYS A 84 -3.27 -18.79 -10.80
CA CYS A 84 -2.94 -19.05 -9.40
C CYS A 84 -3.36 -20.48 -8.99
N ARG A 85 -4.61 -20.88 -9.29
CA ARG A 85 -5.11 -22.22 -8.96
C ARG A 85 -4.32 -23.33 -9.65
N GLN A 86 -3.91 -23.13 -10.91
CA GLN A 86 -3.07 -24.08 -11.65
C GLN A 86 -1.75 -24.38 -10.91
N PHE A 87 -1.15 -23.38 -10.26
CA PHE A 87 0.09 -23.53 -9.49
C PHE A 87 -0.13 -23.79 -7.99
N GLY A 88 -1.37 -24.00 -7.56
CA GLY A 88 -1.72 -24.32 -6.17
C GLY A 88 -1.79 -23.10 -5.24
N PHE A 89 -2.04 -21.92 -5.80
CA PHE A 89 -2.26 -20.68 -5.04
C PHE A 89 -3.72 -20.26 -5.04
N THR A 90 -4.13 -19.62 -3.96
CA THR A 90 -5.44 -18.98 -3.80
C THR A 90 -5.24 -17.56 -3.30
N LEU A 91 -5.99 -16.62 -3.89
CA LEU A 91 -6.10 -15.25 -3.39
C LEU A 91 -7.38 -15.09 -2.57
N SER A 92 -7.25 -14.42 -1.42
CA SER A 92 -8.38 -14.04 -0.57
C SER A 92 -8.17 -12.64 -0.01
N PHE A 93 -9.25 -11.99 0.39
CA PHE A 93 -9.22 -10.62 0.91
C PHE A 93 -10.03 -10.51 2.20
N ALA A 94 -9.52 -9.72 3.13
CA ALA A 94 -10.21 -9.33 4.35
C ALA A 94 -10.26 -7.81 4.45
N THR A 95 -11.39 -7.27 4.88
CA THR A 95 -11.59 -5.83 5.05
C THR A 95 -11.83 -5.50 6.51
N THR A 96 -11.12 -4.50 7.01
CA THR A 96 -11.27 -3.95 8.37
C THR A 96 -11.42 -2.43 8.32
N TYR A 97 -11.86 -1.84 9.44
CA TYR A 97 -12.12 -0.41 9.57
C TYR A 97 -11.34 0.16 10.77
N PRO A 98 -10.06 0.50 10.61
CA PRO A 98 -9.16 0.79 11.74
C PRO A 98 -9.48 2.12 12.43
N ALA A 99 -10.12 3.05 11.74
CA ALA A 99 -10.52 4.35 12.30
C ALA A 99 -11.77 4.90 11.56
N PRO A 100 -12.47 5.90 12.11
CA PRO A 100 -13.60 6.55 11.44
C PRO A 100 -13.24 7.06 10.04
N GLY A 101 -13.94 6.55 9.03
CA GLY A 101 -13.71 6.91 7.64
C GLY A 101 -12.45 6.29 7.01
N MET A 102 -11.80 5.33 7.67
CA MET A 102 -10.69 4.55 7.10
C MET A 102 -11.15 3.13 6.76
N VAL A 103 -10.62 2.60 5.66
CA VAL A 103 -10.83 1.21 5.23
C VAL A 103 -9.47 0.60 4.97
N LYS A 104 -9.23 -0.59 5.54
CA LYS A 104 -8.03 -1.38 5.32
C LYS A 104 -8.41 -2.71 4.68
N VAL A 105 -7.78 -3.03 3.56
CA VAL A 105 -7.89 -4.29 2.84
C VAL A 105 -6.59 -5.06 3.02
N THR A 106 -6.67 -6.31 3.45
CA THR A 106 -5.56 -7.25 3.53
C THR A 106 -5.79 -8.34 2.51
N GLY A 107 -4.94 -8.40 1.47
CA GLY A 107 -4.87 -9.52 0.54
C GLY A 107 -3.98 -10.63 1.10
N GLU A 108 -4.36 -11.88 0.86
CA GLU A 108 -3.59 -13.07 1.19
C GLU A 108 -3.38 -13.92 -0.07
N LEU A 109 -2.13 -14.29 -0.35
CA LEU A 109 -1.78 -15.30 -1.33
C LEU A 109 -1.33 -16.56 -0.61
N ALA A 110 -2.26 -17.51 -0.46
CA ALA A 110 -2.04 -18.79 0.21
C ALA A 110 -1.61 -19.87 -0.79
N HIS A 111 -0.65 -20.71 -0.39
CA HIS A 111 -0.24 -21.89 -1.15
C HIS A 111 -0.78 -23.17 -0.50
N LYS A 112 -1.16 -24.15 -1.33
CA LYS A 112 -1.74 -25.43 -0.88
C LYS A 112 -0.89 -26.21 0.13
N ASP A 113 0.43 -25.98 0.16
CA ASP A 113 1.35 -26.65 1.07
C ASP A 113 1.51 -25.90 2.42
N GLY A 114 0.76 -24.82 2.65
CA GLY A 114 0.56 -24.22 3.98
C GLY A 114 1.38 -22.96 4.28
N HIS A 115 1.96 -22.32 3.27
CA HIS A 115 2.58 -21.00 3.42
C HIS A 115 1.75 -19.93 2.71
N SER A 116 1.65 -18.75 3.33
CA SER A 116 0.94 -17.58 2.79
C SER A 116 1.81 -16.34 2.84
N LYS A 117 1.54 -15.39 1.94
CA LYS A 117 2.02 -14.01 2.04
C LYS A 117 0.84 -13.05 2.07
N PHE A 118 1.06 -11.87 2.63
CA PHE A 118 0.05 -10.84 2.80
C PHE A 118 0.52 -9.52 2.19
N SER A 119 -0.43 -8.74 1.67
CA SER A 119 -0.24 -7.31 1.34
C SER A 119 -1.42 -6.54 1.91
N GLU A 120 -1.18 -5.29 2.30
CA GLU A 120 -2.17 -4.44 2.95
C GLU A 120 -2.29 -3.11 2.22
N TYR A 121 -3.52 -2.66 2.04
CA TYR A 121 -3.85 -1.35 1.49
C TYR A 121 -4.80 -0.64 2.45
N GLU A 122 -4.44 0.56 2.86
CA GLU A 122 -5.25 1.38 3.75
C GLU A 122 -5.46 2.75 3.14
N ALA A 123 -6.71 3.21 3.09
CA ALA A 123 -7.04 4.53 2.59
C ALA A 123 -8.28 5.12 3.27
N ARG A 124 -8.37 6.45 3.22
CA ARG A 124 -9.53 7.19 3.67
C ARG A 124 -10.65 7.10 2.63
N VAL A 125 -11.89 6.98 3.11
CA VAL A 125 -13.08 7.02 2.26
C VAL A 125 -13.21 8.39 1.61
N ASP A 126 -13.15 8.41 0.28
CA ASP A 126 -13.41 9.62 -0.52
C ASP A 126 -14.92 9.88 -0.63
N MET A 127 -15.36 10.96 0.00
CA MET A 127 -16.75 11.44 -0.02
C MET A 127 -16.97 12.58 -1.02
N SER A 128 -15.99 12.90 -1.86
CA SER A 128 -16.11 13.98 -2.83
C SER A 128 -17.13 13.63 -3.93
N GLY A 129 -17.79 14.65 -4.48
CA GLY A 129 -18.70 14.49 -5.63
C GLY A 129 -20.08 13.90 -5.32
N GLY A 130 -20.56 13.94 -4.07
CA GLY A 130 -21.91 13.51 -3.72
C GLY A 130 -22.09 12.00 -3.58
N LYS A 131 -20.99 11.25 -3.44
CA LYS A 131 -21.01 9.80 -3.19
C LYS A 131 -21.64 9.49 -1.83
N THR A 132 -22.34 8.36 -1.76
CA THR A 132 -22.77 7.80 -0.47
C THR A 132 -21.58 7.15 0.26
N ASP A 133 -21.66 7.01 1.59
CA ASP A 133 -20.62 6.35 2.39
C ASP A 133 -20.34 4.92 1.89
N ALA A 134 -21.39 4.19 1.50
CA ALA A 134 -21.28 2.87 0.88
C ALA A 134 -20.50 2.89 -0.45
N GLN A 135 -20.76 3.86 -1.32
CA GLN A 135 -20.03 4.02 -2.59
C GLN A 135 -18.56 4.38 -2.36
N GLY A 136 -18.29 5.25 -1.38
CA GLY A 136 -16.94 5.61 -0.97
C GLY A 136 -16.16 4.39 -0.48
N ARG A 137 -16.73 3.61 0.45
CA ARG A 137 -16.10 2.38 0.98
C ARG A 137 -15.91 1.33 -0.11
N GLY A 138 -16.91 1.11 -0.95
CA GLY A 138 -16.83 0.17 -2.07
C GLY A 138 -15.71 0.52 -3.05
N SER A 139 -15.48 1.82 -3.27
CA SER A 139 -14.34 2.29 -4.08
C SER A 139 -13.01 1.88 -3.43
N VAL A 140 -12.81 2.19 -2.14
CA VAL A 140 -11.56 1.85 -1.42
C VAL A 140 -11.32 0.34 -1.39
N MET A 141 -12.35 -0.47 -1.18
CA MET A 141 -12.26 -1.93 -1.22
C MET A 141 -11.79 -2.43 -2.59
N SER A 142 -12.37 -1.91 -3.67
CA SER A 142 -12.01 -2.29 -5.04
C SER A 142 -10.56 -1.92 -5.38
N TYR A 143 -10.12 -0.73 -4.95
CA TYR A 143 -8.70 -0.33 -5.05
C TYR A 143 -7.79 -1.25 -4.23
N GLY A 144 -8.18 -1.55 -2.99
CA GLY A 144 -7.39 -2.42 -2.10
C GLY A 144 -7.22 -3.82 -2.65
N HIS A 145 -8.29 -4.45 -3.17
CA HIS A 145 -8.19 -5.77 -3.82
C HIS A 145 -7.21 -5.74 -4.99
N ARG A 146 -7.25 -4.67 -5.82
CA ARG A 146 -6.34 -4.52 -6.95
C ARG A 146 -4.89 -4.38 -6.51
N TYR A 147 -4.58 -3.40 -5.67
CA TYR A 147 -3.18 -3.11 -5.29
C TYR A 147 -2.56 -4.28 -4.53
N THR A 148 -3.29 -4.87 -3.58
CA THR A 148 -2.78 -6.04 -2.84
C THR A 148 -2.54 -7.24 -3.76
N THR A 149 -3.39 -7.45 -4.79
CA THR A 149 -3.18 -8.49 -5.80
C THR A 149 -1.93 -8.22 -6.64
N VAL A 150 -1.77 -6.98 -7.11
CA VAL A 150 -0.61 -6.55 -7.90
C VAL A 150 0.69 -6.76 -7.12
N ASP A 151 0.71 -6.38 -5.84
CA ASP A 151 1.88 -6.53 -4.98
C ASP A 151 2.20 -8.02 -4.70
N LEU A 152 1.18 -8.80 -4.32
CA LEU A 152 1.36 -10.22 -4.00
C LEU A 152 1.86 -11.04 -5.19
N LEU A 153 1.43 -10.69 -6.40
CA LEU A 153 1.76 -11.37 -7.64
C LEU A 153 2.86 -10.68 -8.45
N ASN A 154 3.41 -9.55 -7.99
CA ASN A 154 4.35 -8.72 -8.77
C ASN A 154 3.89 -8.49 -10.22
N LEU A 155 2.61 -8.15 -10.42
CA LEU A 155 2.05 -8.01 -11.77
C LEU A 155 2.67 -6.83 -12.50
N ILE A 156 3.08 -7.07 -13.74
CA ILE A 156 3.49 -6.00 -14.65
C ILE A 156 2.23 -5.45 -15.31
N GLN A 157 2.01 -4.15 -15.16
CA GLN A 157 0.95 -3.42 -15.85
C GLN A 157 1.55 -2.52 -16.93
N ARG A 158 1.01 -2.58 -18.14
CA ARG A 158 1.45 -1.77 -19.29
C ARG A 158 0.29 -0.90 -19.80
N GLY A 159 0.59 0.29 -20.27
CA GLY A 159 -0.36 1.24 -20.83
C GLY A 159 0.37 2.53 -21.20
N ALA A 160 -0.32 3.50 -21.81
CA ALA A 160 0.28 4.80 -22.07
C ALA A 160 0.77 5.39 -20.73
N ASP A 161 2.09 5.47 -20.59
CA ASP A 161 2.77 6.01 -19.44
C ASP A 161 2.51 7.52 -19.39
N SER A 162 1.48 7.91 -18.64
CA SER A 162 1.21 9.29 -18.27
C SER A 162 1.44 9.52 -16.78
N ASP A 163 2.05 8.55 -16.07
CA ASP A 163 2.26 8.56 -14.62
C ASP A 163 3.73 8.66 -14.17
N GLY A 164 4.67 8.88 -15.10
CA GLY A 164 6.03 9.36 -14.82
C GLY A 164 6.16 10.76 -14.17
N SER A 165 5.06 11.36 -13.70
CA SER A 165 5.09 12.59 -12.91
C SER A 165 4.92 12.23 -11.44
N VAL A 166 6.05 12.11 -10.74
CA VAL A 166 6.13 12.28 -9.29
C VAL A 166 5.25 13.46 -8.86
N ASP A 167 4.50 13.28 -7.77
CA ASP A 167 3.60 14.26 -7.15
C ASP A 167 4.20 15.68 -7.13
N VAL A 168 3.81 16.49 -8.11
CA VAL A 168 3.82 17.94 -7.99
C VAL A 168 2.36 18.32 -7.82
N PRO A 169 1.95 18.91 -6.68
CA PRO A 169 0.61 19.46 -6.52
C PRO A 169 0.29 20.37 -7.72
N PRO A 170 -0.97 20.45 -8.18
CA PRO A 170 -1.33 21.30 -9.31
C PRO A 170 -0.76 22.70 -9.07
N GLU A 171 0.11 23.13 -9.99
CA GLU A 171 0.69 24.47 -9.96
C GLU A 171 -0.48 25.45 -10.01
N ASP A 172 -0.64 26.19 -8.92
CA ASP A 172 -1.53 27.33 -8.83
C ASP A 172 -1.15 28.29 -9.96
N THR A 173 -1.93 28.28 -11.05
CA THR A 173 -1.67 29.06 -12.27
C THR A 173 -1.92 30.55 -12.09
N THR A 174 -2.16 31.01 -10.86
CA THR A 174 -2.16 32.44 -10.56
C THR A 174 -0.73 32.97 -10.74
N PRO A 175 -0.53 34.06 -11.49
CA PRO A 175 0.79 34.67 -11.64
C PRO A 175 1.31 35.06 -10.26
N LYS A 176 2.33 34.34 -9.77
CA LYS A 176 2.93 34.62 -8.47
C LYS A 176 3.96 35.75 -8.60
N PRO A 177 4.14 36.58 -7.58
CA PRO A 177 5.15 37.64 -7.61
C PRO A 177 6.56 37.07 -7.82
N GLU A 178 7.44 37.86 -8.42
CA GLU A 178 8.86 37.53 -8.52
C GLU A 178 9.44 37.21 -7.13
N GLY A 179 10.22 36.12 -7.04
CA GLY A 179 10.78 35.63 -5.78
C GLY A 179 9.85 34.77 -4.91
N TYR A 180 8.60 34.51 -5.34
CA TYR A 180 7.65 33.71 -4.56
C TYR A 180 8.14 32.29 -4.25
N ARG A 181 8.77 31.63 -5.22
CA ARG A 181 9.26 30.26 -5.02
C ARG A 181 10.33 30.17 -3.94
N ASP A 182 11.25 31.11 -3.91
CA ASP A 182 12.32 31.16 -2.90
C ASP A 182 11.75 31.51 -1.52
N PHE A 183 10.78 32.41 -1.47
CA PHE A 183 10.06 32.75 -0.25
C PHE A 183 9.28 31.55 0.31
N GLU A 184 8.54 30.82 -0.53
CA GLU A 184 7.82 29.60 -0.11
C GLU A 184 8.77 28.54 0.45
N ASN A 185 9.91 28.32 -0.21
CA ASN A 185 10.93 27.39 0.26
C ASN A 185 11.53 27.80 1.61
N SER A 186 11.74 29.10 1.82
CA SER A 186 12.18 29.65 3.11
C SER A 186 11.15 29.39 4.20
N LEU A 187 9.85 29.55 3.92
CA LEU A 187 8.79 29.27 4.89
C LEU A 187 8.73 27.78 5.27
N ARG A 188 8.82 26.89 4.28
CA ARG A 188 8.82 25.43 4.49
C ARG A 188 10.02 24.98 5.33
N SER A 189 11.21 25.52 5.04
CA SER A 189 12.42 25.23 5.80
C SER A 189 12.31 25.73 7.24
N ALA A 190 11.81 26.94 7.42
CA ALA A 190 11.64 27.55 8.74
C ALA A 190 10.59 26.85 9.60
N ALA A 191 9.49 26.36 9.01
CA ALA A 191 8.48 25.58 9.72
C ALA A 191 9.03 24.28 10.32
N MET A 192 10.04 23.66 9.68
CA MET A 192 10.71 22.47 10.24
C MET A 192 11.64 22.78 11.42
N VAL A 193 11.96 24.05 11.64
CA VAL A 193 12.81 24.50 12.76
C VAL A 193 11.94 24.85 13.97
N GLY A 194 10.87 25.62 13.78
CA GLY A 194 9.93 25.99 14.85
C GLY A 194 9.17 27.28 14.56
N MET A 195 8.25 27.69 15.44
CA MET A 195 7.38 28.85 15.20
C MET A 195 8.14 30.18 15.14
N MET A 196 9.26 30.30 15.88
CA MET A 196 10.06 31.53 15.88
C MET A 196 10.69 31.78 14.50
N ASP A 197 11.33 30.76 13.93
CA ASP A 197 11.94 30.84 12.61
C ASP A 197 10.88 31.01 11.50
N LEU A 198 9.74 30.33 11.61
CA LEU A 198 8.62 30.53 10.69
C LEU A 198 8.14 32.00 10.70
N GLY A 199 8.07 32.62 11.88
CA GLY A 199 7.73 34.04 12.04
C GLY A 199 8.77 34.98 11.43
N HIS A 200 10.06 34.68 11.59
CA HIS A 200 11.15 35.44 10.97
C HIS A 200 11.13 35.33 9.44
N ALA A 201 10.98 34.12 8.91
CA ALA A 201 10.87 33.86 7.49
C ALA A 201 9.66 34.60 6.88
N TRP A 202 8.50 34.56 7.55
CA TRP A 202 7.31 35.32 7.13
C TRP A 202 7.54 36.83 7.08
N SER A 203 8.24 37.38 8.06
CA SER A 203 8.50 38.82 8.17
C SER A 203 9.46 39.34 7.11
N ASN A 204 10.34 38.49 6.58
CA ASN A 204 11.24 38.82 5.47
C ASN A 204 10.52 38.88 4.10
N GLY A 205 9.27 38.42 4.03
CA GLY A 205 8.45 38.48 2.82
C GLY A 205 7.89 39.88 2.56
N THR A 206 7.99 40.34 1.31
CA THR A 206 7.26 41.54 0.86
C THR A 206 5.75 41.34 0.99
N ASN A 207 4.97 42.42 0.96
CA ASN A 207 3.51 42.33 1.06
C ASN A 207 2.93 41.46 -0.07
N ALA A 208 3.42 41.63 -1.31
CA ALA A 208 2.99 40.83 -2.45
C ALA A 208 3.24 39.33 -2.25
N LEU A 209 4.40 38.97 -1.70
CA LEU A 209 4.77 37.59 -1.42
C LEU A 209 3.88 36.96 -0.34
N ARG A 210 3.63 37.68 0.75
CA ARG A 210 2.76 37.22 1.85
C ARG A 210 1.31 37.05 1.41
N THR A 211 0.78 37.97 0.61
CA THR A 211 -0.60 37.88 0.08
C THR A 211 -0.76 36.73 -0.91
N ALA A 212 0.31 36.34 -1.61
CA ALA A 212 0.30 35.21 -2.55
C ALA A 212 0.36 33.83 -1.85
N VAL A 213 0.60 33.75 -0.54
CA VAL A 213 0.60 32.48 0.20
C VAL A 213 -0.83 32.02 0.45
N PRO A 214 -1.24 30.83 -0.04
CA PRO A 214 -2.56 30.29 0.25
C PRO A 214 -2.77 30.07 1.74
N ASN A 215 -3.96 30.38 2.25
CA ASN A 215 -4.28 30.16 3.66
C ASN A 215 -4.12 28.67 4.08
N SER A 216 -4.39 27.73 3.16
CA SER A 216 -4.15 26.30 3.39
C SER A 216 -2.67 26.00 3.66
N LEU A 217 -1.76 26.52 2.83
CA LEU A 217 -0.32 26.37 3.01
C LEU A 217 0.12 26.96 4.35
N TRP A 218 -0.40 28.13 4.73
CA TRP A 218 -0.05 28.76 6.01
C TRP A 218 -0.53 27.94 7.23
N VAL A 219 -1.72 27.35 7.16
CA VAL A 219 -2.25 26.46 8.20
C VAL A 219 -1.37 25.21 8.35
N ASP A 220 -0.96 24.60 7.23
CA ASP A 220 -0.09 23.42 7.25
C ASP A 220 1.29 23.76 7.83
N LEU A 221 1.90 24.88 7.43
CA LEU A 221 3.19 25.33 7.95
C LEU A 221 3.16 25.59 9.46
N LYS A 222 2.07 26.18 9.97
CA LYS A 222 1.88 26.35 11.41
C LYS A 222 1.76 25.03 12.14
N ALA A 223 0.97 24.09 11.63
CA ALA A 223 0.83 22.78 12.25
C ALA A 223 2.18 22.03 12.32
N VAL A 224 3.00 22.13 11.27
CA VAL A 224 4.36 21.57 11.25
C VAL A 224 5.25 22.23 12.31
N ALA A 225 5.25 23.57 12.39
CA ALA A 225 6.06 24.31 13.34
C ALA A 225 5.64 24.08 14.81
N GLU A 226 4.34 24.07 15.09
CA GLU A 226 3.79 23.76 16.42
C GLU A 226 4.11 22.33 16.85
N ALA A 227 4.00 21.36 15.93
CA ALA A 227 4.41 19.99 16.20
C ALA A 227 5.91 19.87 16.46
N ARG A 228 6.74 20.70 15.80
CA ARG A 228 8.19 20.72 16.01
C ARG A 228 8.55 21.26 17.38
N ASP A 229 7.94 22.38 17.78
CA ASP A 229 8.18 23.02 19.08
C ASP A 229 7.72 22.14 20.25
N ALA A 230 6.67 21.32 20.07
CA ALA A 230 6.19 20.40 21.09
C ALA A 230 7.15 19.21 21.37
N VAL A 231 8.15 18.99 20.52
CA VAL A 231 9.12 17.88 20.60
C VAL A 231 10.51 18.36 21.05
N LEU A 232 10.68 19.66 21.28
CA LEU A 232 11.90 20.30 21.80
C LEU A 232 11.71 20.74 23.25
#